data_AF-A0A833LY57-F1
#
_entry.id   AF-A0A833LY57-F1
#
_cell.length_a   1.000
_cell.length_b   1.000
_cell.length_c   1.000
_cell.angle_alpha   90.00
_cell.angle_beta   90.00
_cell.angle_gamma   90.00
#
_symmetry.space_group_name_H-M   'P 1'
#
loop_
_entity.id
_entity.type
_entity.pdbx_description
1 polymer ?
#
loop_
_entity_poly.entity_id
_entity_poly.type
_entity_poly.pdbx_seq_one_letter_code
_entity_poly.pdbx_strand_id
1 'polypeptide(L)'
;MHIPRQVSRGHISPTRTYFIVGTALLILTAITVGASYIDLGSIFVNVVVAMVIASVKATLVLLYFMHMKYESKLVWMFGILYPILLFALMTGMIVLDMFNRVIPNP
;
A
#
# COMPACT_ATOMS: atom_id res chain seq x y z
N MET A 1 45.07 7.88 29.03
CA MET A 1 43.93 7.09 28.52
C MET A 1 42.88 8.05 27.95
N HIS A 2 42.89 8.28 26.63
CA HIS A 2 41.97 9.20 25.94
C HIS A 2 40.80 8.40 25.38
N ILE A 3 39.57 8.70 25.80
CA ILE A 3 38.36 8.13 25.21
C ILE A 3 37.98 9.01 24.00
N PRO A 4 38.03 8.50 22.76
CA PRO A 4 37.55 9.26 21.61
C PRO A 4 36.04 9.48 21.77
N ARG A 5 35.60 10.75 21.75
CA ARG A 5 34.18 11.09 21.71
C ARG A 5 33.65 10.68 20.33
N GLN A 6 32.73 9.72 20.30
CA GLN A 6 32.00 9.36 19.08
C GLN A 6 31.14 10.57 18.68
N VAL A 7 31.59 11.31 17.67
CA VAL A 7 30.81 12.39 17.06
C VAL A 7 29.61 11.72 16.40
N SER A 8 28.42 11.94 16.97
CA SER A 8 27.16 11.48 16.41
C SER A 8 26.97 12.16 15.05
N ARG A 9 27.44 11.52 13.98
CA ARG A 9 27.19 11.97 12.61
C ARG A 9 25.70 11.74 12.38
N GLY A 10 24.93 12.83 12.35
CA GLY A 10 23.53 12.79 11.98
C GLY A 10 23.40 12.11 10.63
N HIS A 11 22.98 10.84 10.63
CA HIS A 11 22.51 10.14 9.46
C HIS A 11 21.18 10.78 9.08
N ILE A 12 21.26 11.91 8.37
CA ILE A 12 20.12 12.52 7.70
C ILE A 12 19.71 11.58 6.58
N SER A 13 18.88 10.59 6.91
CA SER A 13 18.08 9.90 5.91
C SER A 13 17.34 10.97 5.09
N PRO A 14 17.22 10.81 3.76
CA PRO A 14 16.64 11.84 2.89
C PRO A 14 15.13 11.91 3.14
N THR A 15 14.74 12.60 4.20
CA THR A 15 13.35 12.89 4.62
C THR A 15 12.57 13.56 3.48
N ARG A 16 13.27 14.29 2.61
CA ARG A 16 12.73 14.93 1.41
C ARG A 16 12.03 13.94 0.46
N THR A 17 12.59 12.75 0.27
CA THR A 17 12.00 11.73 -0.62
C THR A 17 10.67 11.21 -0.06
N TYR A 18 10.58 11.03 1.26
CA TYR A 18 9.34 10.60 1.92
C TYR A 18 8.24 11.65 1.80
N PHE A 19 8.55 12.94 1.94
CA PHE A 19 7.58 14.02 1.77
C PHE A 19 7.07 14.16 0.32
N ILE A 20 7.95 13.98 -0.67
CA ILE A 20 7.56 14.01 -2.10
C ILE A 20 6.63 12.83 -2.42
N VAL A 21 6.92 11.64 -1.92
CA VAL A 21 6.08 10.46 -2.17
C VAL A 21 4.77 10.54 -1.38
N GLY A 22 4.81 11.03 -0.14
CA GLY A 22 3.60 11.28 0.66
C GLY A 22 2.62 12.24 -0.01
N THR A 23 3.13 13.32 -0.61
CA THR A 23 2.30 14.27 -1.38
C THR A 23 1.76 13.65 -2.67
N ALA A 24 2.56 12.86 -3.40
CA ALA A 24 2.08 12.11 -4.56
C ALA A 24 0.95 11.12 -4.19
N LEU A 25 1.05 10.44 -3.05
CA LEU A 25 -0.01 9.54 -2.54
C LEU A 25 -1.29 10.29 -2.17
N LEU A 26 -1.18 11.51 -1.60
CA LEU A 26 -2.35 12.34 -1.31
C LEU A 26 -3.06 12.76 -2.60
N ILE A 27 -2.32 13.16 -3.63
CA ILE A 27 -2.88 13.51 -4.95
C ILE A 27 -3.57 12.29 -5.55
N LEU A 28 -2.92 11.12 -5.54
CA LEU A 28 -3.50 9.89 -6.05
C LEU A 28 -4.78 9.50 -5.29
N THR A 29 -4.84 9.77 -3.99
CA THR A 29 -6.04 9.55 -3.17
C THR A 29 -7.16 10.52 -3.55
N ALA A 30 -6.86 11.80 -3.76
CA ALA A 30 -7.85 12.77 -4.25
C ALA A 30 -8.41 12.37 -5.62
N ILE A 31 -7.55 11.84 -6.50
CA ILE A 31 -7.96 11.29 -7.80
C ILE A 31 -8.87 10.07 -7.62
N THR A 32 -8.57 9.14 -6.72
CA THR A 32 -9.49 8.00 -6.45
C THR A 32 -10.84 8.43 -5.92
N VAL A 33 -10.86 9.44 -5.04
CA VAL A 33 -12.10 9.99 -4.48
C VAL A 33 -12.91 10.68 -5.58
N GLY A 34 -12.26 11.48 -6.44
CA GLY A 34 -12.89 12.08 -7.62
C GLY A 34 -13.45 11.04 -8.59
N ALA A 35 -12.68 9.99 -8.88
CA ALA A 35 -13.12 8.88 -9.72
C ALA A 35 -14.32 8.13 -9.12
N SER A 36 -14.43 8.05 -7.79
CA SER A 36 -15.59 7.46 -7.12
C SER A 36 -16.88 8.28 -7.26
N TYR A 37 -16.79 9.57 -7.57
CA TYR A 37 -17.97 10.42 -7.79
C TYR A 37 -18.44 10.46 -9.25
N ILE A 38 -17.64 9.92 -10.18
CA ILE A 38 -17.98 9.88 -11.60
C ILE A 38 -18.55 8.49 -11.89
N ASP A 39 -19.87 8.40 -12.05
CA ASP A 39 -20.52 7.19 -12.53
C ASP A 39 -20.27 7.03 -14.04
N LEU A 40 -19.28 6.22 -14.43
CA LEU A 40 -18.97 5.91 -15.83
C LEU A 40 -20.02 4.96 -16.49
N GLY A 41 -21.26 4.94 -16.01
CA GLY A 41 -22.39 4.21 -16.58
C GLY A 41 -22.35 2.68 -16.46
N SER A 42 -21.19 2.07 -16.19
CA SER A 42 -21.05 0.63 -15.93
C SER A 42 -20.29 0.36 -14.64
N ILE A 43 -20.96 -0.34 -13.71
CA ILE A 43 -20.42 -0.67 -12.39
C ILE A 43 -19.07 -1.40 -12.49
N PHE A 44 -18.90 -2.23 -13.53
CA PHE A 44 -17.68 -2.99 -13.77
C PHE A 44 -16.49 -2.10 -14.15
N VAL A 45 -16.72 -1.06 -14.95
CA VAL A 45 -15.66 -0.13 -15.39
C VAL A 45 -15.17 0.70 -14.20
N ASN A 46 -16.08 1.19 -13.36
CA ASN A 46 -15.71 1.93 -12.15
C ASN A 46 -14.88 1.07 -11.18
N VAL A 47 -15.25 -0.19 -10.98
CA VAL A 47 -14.49 -1.12 -10.12
C VAL A 47 -13.09 -1.39 -10.68
N VAL A 48 -12.96 -1.66 -11.99
CA VAL A 48 -11.65 -1.92 -12.60
C VAL A 48 -10.74 -0.69 -12.50
N VAL A 49 -11.26 0.50 -12.77
CA VAL A 49 -10.51 1.76 -12.64
C VAL A 49 -10.07 1.97 -11.19
N ALA A 50 -10.97 1.79 -10.22
CA ALA A 50 -10.65 1.93 -8.80
C ALA A 50 -9.54 0.94 -8.35
N MET A 51 -9.60 -0.31 -8.80
CA MET A 51 -8.60 -1.34 -8.47
C MET A 51 -7.23 -1.05 -9.08
N VAL A 52 -7.18 -0.51 -10.30
CA VAL A 52 -5.92 -0.10 -10.94
C VAL A 52 -5.27 1.04 -10.16
N ILE A 53 -6.04 2.08 -9.82
CA ILE A 53 -5.49 3.22 -9.08
C ILE A 53 -5.06 2.78 -7.67
N ALA A 54 -5.84 1.93 -7.00
CA ALA A 54 -5.48 1.35 -5.71
C ALA A 54 -4.16 0.55 -5.78
N SER A 55 -3.96 -0.23 -6.84
CA SER A 55 -2.72 -0.99 -7.06
C SER A 55 -1.50 -0.08 -7.22
N VAL A 56 -1.61 0.99 -8.03
CA VAL A 56 -0.55 1.99 -8.22
C VAL A 56 -0.19 2.66 -6.89
N LYS A 57 -1.20 3.03 -6.09
CA LYS A 57 -1.02 3.59 -4.75
C LYS A 57 -0.25 2.63 -3.85
N ALA A 58 -0.66 1.36 -3.82
CA ALA A 58 -0.02 0.34 -3.01
C ALA A 58 1.46 0.13 -3.40
N THR A 59 1.78 0.14 -4.69
CA THR A 59 3.17 0.02 -5.16
C THR A 59 4.04 1.19 -4.71
N LEU A 60 3.55 2.44 -4.77
CA LEU A 60 4.29 3.59 -4.25
C LEU A 60 4.54 3.47 -2.73
N VAL A 61 3.54 3.03 -1.97
CA VAL A 61 3.69 2.81 -0.53
C VAL A 61 4.76 1.74 -0.25
N LEU A 62 4.72 0.62 -0.97
CA LEU A 62 5.69 -0.46 -0.78
C LEU A 62 7.13 -0.03 -1.10
N LEU A 63 7.32 0.69 -2.19
CA LEU A 63 8.67 1.09 -2.64
C LEU A 63 9.32 2.13 -1.73
N TYR A 64 8.53 3.07 -1.20
CA TYR A 64 9.07 4.25 -0.52
C TYR A 64 8.81 4.26 0.98
N PHE A 65 7.58 3.97 1.45
CA PHE A 65 7.28 4.01 2.89
C PHE A 65 7.74 2.76 3.63
N MET A 66 7.72 1.60 2.98
CA MET A 66 8.25 0.35 3.56
C MET A 66 9.79 0.20 3.45
N HIS A 67 10.52 1.28 3.14
CA HIS A 67 11.98 1.30 3.05
C HIS A 67 12.60 0.30 2.05
N MET A 68 11.76 -0.29 1.18
CA MET A 68 12.09 -1.46 0.36
C MET A 68 13.20 -1.19 -0.68
N LYS A 69 13.45 0.08 -1.02
CA LYS A 69 14.53 0.47 -1.94
C LYS A 69 15.94 0.41 -1.31
N TYR A 70 16.06 0.44 0.02
CA TYR A 70 17.35 0.55 0.71
C TYR A 70 17.72 -0.67 1.57
N GLU A 71 16.82 -1.67 1.64
CA GLU A 71 16.97 -2.82 2.52
C GLU A 71 17.38 -4.11 1.79
N SER A 72 17.90 -5.07 2.56
CA SER A 72 18.36 -6.37 2.08
C SER A 72 17.27 -7.18 1.36
N LYS A 73 17.66 -8.07 0.41
CA LYS A 73 16.72 -8.92 -0.37
C LYS A 73 15.76 -9.74 0.50
N LEU A 74 16.12 -10.05 1.74
CA LEU A 74 15.26 -10.78 2.67
C LEU A 74 14.07 -9.91 3.12
N VAL A 75 14.31 -8.64 3.44
CA VAL A 75 13.25 -7.67 3.81
C VAL A 75 12.37 -7.38 2.60
N TRP A 76 12.92 -7.34 1.40
CA TRP A 76 12.16 -7.21 0.15
C TRP A 76 11.17 -8.36 -0.04
N MET A 77 11.63 -9.60 0.17
CA MET A 77 10.77 -10.79 0.04
C MET A 77 9.67 -10.79 1.09
N PHE A 78 9.99 -10.56 2.37
CA PHE A 78 8.97 -10.50 3.43
C PHE A 78 8.00 -9.32 3.27
N GLY A 79 8.49 -8.16 2.84
CA GLY A 79 7.71 -6.94 2.63
C GLY A 79 6.69 -7.04 1.48
N ILE A 80 6.91 -7.93 0.51
CA ILE A 80 5.94 -8.21 -0.57
C ILE A 80 5.08 -9.42 -0.22
N LEU A 81 5.70 -10.51 0.22
CA LEU A 81 5.01 -11.80 0.37
C LEU A 81 3.98 -11.76 1.51
N TYR A 82 4.32 -11.15 2.65
CA TYR A 82 3.45 -11.09 3.82
C TYR A 82 2.16 -10.28 3.60
N PRO A 83 2.18 -9.02 3.09
CA PRO A 83 0.95 -8.28 2.86
C PRO A 83 0.09 -8.87 1.74
N ILE A 84 0.69 -9.44 0.70
CA ILE A 84 -0.07 -10.13 -0.37
C ILE A 84 -0.75 -11.38 0.18
N LEU A 85 -0.02 -12.18 0.97
CA LEU A 85 -0.58 -13.38 1.61
C LEU A 85 -1.74 -13.02 2.54
N LEU A 86 -1.58 -12.00 3.40
CA LEU A 86 -2.64 -11.55 4.28
C LEU A 86 -3.84 -10.99 3.51
N PHE A 87 -3.61 -10.18 2.48
CA PHE A 87 -4.67 -9.63 1.65
C PHE A 87 -5.47 -10.75 0.94
N ALA A 88 -4.77 -11.74 0.38
CA ALA A 88 -5.39 -12.89 -0.27
C ALA A 88 -6.16 -13.77 0.73
N LEU A 89 -5.61 -13.99 1.93
CA LEU A 89 -6.26 -14.77 2.97
C LEU A 89 -7.51 -14.06 3.49
N MET A 90 -7.44 -12.77 3.83
CA MET A 90 -8.60 -12.01 4.29
C MET A 90 -9.69 -11.94 3.22
N THR A 91 -9.33 -11.52 2.00
CA THR A 91 -10.31 -11.38 0.91
C THR A 91 -10.88 -12.75 0.51
N GLY A 92 -10.05 -13.79 0.46
CA GLY A 92 -10.48 -15.15 0.17
C GLY A 92 -11.46 -15.68 1.20
N MET A 93 -11.18 -15.50 2.49
CA MET A 93 -12.07 -15.91 3.58
C MET A 93 -13.42 -15.17 3.51
N ILE A 94 -13.43 -13.86 3.25
CA ILE A 94 -14.66 -13.08 3.08
C ILE A 94 -15.48 -13.58 1.90
N VAL A 95 -14.83 -13.84 0.76
CA VAL A 95 -15.51 -14.32 -0.44
C VAL A 95 -16.08 -15.72 -0.22
N LEU A 96 -15.31 -16.62 0.40
CA LEU A 96 -15.76 -17.96 0.77
C LEU A 96 -16.97 -17.92 1.72
N ASP A 97 -16.95 -17.02 2.70
CA ASP A 97 -18.08 -16.77 3.60
C ASP A 97 -19.32 -16.27 2.85
N MET A 98 -19.15 -15.34 1.91
CA MET A 98 -20.24 -14.85 1.06
C MET A 98 -20.88 -15.95 0.21
N PHE A 99 -20.10 -16.92 -0.28
CA PHE A 99 -20.62 -18.06 -1.05
C PHE A 99 -21.30 -19.10 -0.17
N ASN A 100 -20.79 -19.32 1.04
CA ASN A 100 -21.30 -20.34 1.95
C ASN A 100 -22.36 -19.82 2.94
N ARG A 101 -22.69 -18.53 2.88
CA ARG A 101 -23.75 -17.94 3.72
C ARG A 101 -25.09 -18.63 3.41
N VAL A 102 -25.59 -19.36 4.40
CA VAL A 102 -26.96 -19.89 4.37
C VAL A 102 -27.87 -18.70 4.60
N ILE A 103 -28.57 -18.26 3.55
CA ILE A 103 -29.58 -17.20 3.65
C ILE A 103 -30.69 -17.74 4.55
N PRO A 104 -30.95 -17.15 5.74
CA PRO A 104 -32.08 -17.55 6.55
C PRO A 104 -33.34 -17.33 5.72
N ASN A 105 -34.06 -18.41 5.43
CA ASN A 105 -35.37 -18.35 4.79
C ASN A 105 -36.32 -17.57 5.74
N PRO A 106 -37.10 -16.58 5.26
CA PRO A 106 -38.05 -15.86 6.09
C PRO A 106 -39.11 -16.78 6.70
#